data_AF-A0AAN8EJ75-F1
#
_entry.id   AF-A0AAN8EJ75-F1
#
_cell.length_a   1.000
_cell.length_b   1.000
_cell.length_c   1.000
_cell.angle_alpha   90.00
_cell.angle_beta   90.00
_cell.angle_gamma   90.00
#
_symmetry.space_group_name_H-M   'P 1'
#
loop_
_entity.id
_entity.type
_entity.pdbx_description
1 polymer ?
#
loop_
_entity_poly.entity_id
_entity_poly.type
_entity_poly.pdbx_seq_one_letter_code
_entity_poly.pdbx_strand_id
1 'polypeptide(L)'
;MSIFTDSTNDAPMSSICDVGCEQSDMDTSSSEVSSDATPPKDYWFGRKYFECVLAQHILQGSRLHESVAQIDSQLEGAIQSFPYVQSLTELRSQGLEPLLPVLDTDPEHGAYRLMMFCIGAVVRNGDRKQKAALLSVLRQYKVKPDRPSSFWSPAGNAREGVSGRKHAHKMEQFVDDTNVTTLDLGRYATALKEYGDKHEFVPTYHVMEMCRVPPRFRAIVTVDGSVYVGTAKTKKQARHEAAREACLEMEIDA
;
A
#
# COMPACT_ATOMS: atom_id res chain seq x y z
N MET A 1 -48.57 32.20 30.12
CA MET A 1 -48.55 32.49 31.57
C MET A 1 -47.36 31.75 32.17
N SER A 2 -46.50 32.48 32.89
CA SER A 2 -45.67 31.98 34.01
C SER A 2 -44.45 31.09 33.66
N ILE A 3 -43.20 31.29 34.15
CA ILE A 3 -42.54 32.28 35.04
C ILE A 3 -41.03 32.26 34.70
N PHE A 4 -40.40 33.44 34.80
CA PHE A 4 -38.95 33.67 34.92
C PHE A 4 -38.32 32.93 36.12
N THR A 5 -37.05 32.50 35.98
CA THR A 5 -36.03 32.79 37.02
C THR A 5 -34.67 32.96 36.37
N ASP A 6 -34.22 34.21 36.48
CA ASP A 6 -32.87 34.71 36.32
C ASP A 6 -32.01 34.22 37.51
N SER A 7 -30.73 33.91 37.28
CA SER A 7 -29.78 33.69 38.36
C SER A 7 -28.38 34.09 37.92
N THR A 8 -28.13 35.38 38.09
CA THR A 8 -26.85 36.08 38.17
C THR A 8 -25.97 35.50 39.27
N ASN A 9 -24.72 35.17 38.95
CA ASN A 9 -23.65 35.05 39.93
C ASN A 9 -22.43 35.81 39.42
N ASP A 10 -22.16 36.91 40.11
CA ASP A 10 -21.02 37.82 39.92
C ASP A 10 -19.82 37.43 40.81
N ALA A 11 -18.64 37.65 40.23
CA ALA A 11 -17.35 38.04 40.82
C ALA A 11 -16.43 36.98 41.51
N PRO A 12 -15.10 37.23 41.66
CA PRO A 12 -14.28 38.36 41.18
C PRO A 12 -12.96 38.00 40.45
N MET A 13 -12.35 39.08 39.94
CA MET A 13 -11.00 39.23 39.38
C MET A 13 -9.85 38.50 40.08
N SER A 14 -8.95 37.96 39.24
CA SER A 14 -7.50 37.82 39.43
C SER A 14 -6.96 37.30 38.09
N SER A 15 -5.81 37.64 37.54
CA SER A 15 -4.79 38.66 37.74
C SER A 15 -3.89 38.46 36.51
N ILE A 16 -3.40 39.56 35.94
CA ILE A 16 -2.60 39.61 34.73
C ILE A 16 -1.26 38.87 34.93
N CYS A 17 -0.96 37.94 34.02
CA CYS A 17 0.40 37.57 33.63
C CYS A 17 0.46 37.54 32.11
N ASP A 18 0.79 38.70 31.57
CA ASP A 18 1.21 38.95 30.20
C ASP A 18 2.56 38.26 29.97
N VAL A 19 2.56 37.19 29.16
CA VAL A 19 3.77 36.70 28.47
C VAL A 19 3.34 36.35 27.06
N GLY A 20 3.46 37.36 26.19
CA GLY A 20 3.37 37.20 24.75
C GLY A 20 4.32 36.12 24.26
N CYS A 21 3.74 35.13 23.60
CA CYS A 21 4.43 34.29 22.65
C CYS A 21 3.53 34.25 21.42
N GLU A 22 3.62 35.31 20.61
CA GLU A 22 3.06 35.35 19.25
C GLU A 22 3.84 34.33 18.42
N GLN A 23 3.48 33.05 18.56
CA GLN A 23 3.79 32.06 17.55
C GLN A 23 2.83 32.32 16.40
N SER A 24 3.34 33.07 15.44
CA SER A 24 2.76 33.23 14.13
C SER A 24 2.46 31.85 13.54
N ASP A 25 1.19 31.43 13.61
CA ASP A 25 0.62 30.41 12.76
C ASP A 25 0.66 30.95 11.33
N MET A 26 1.85 30.86 10.74
CA MET A 26 2.04 31.04 9.31
C MET A 26 1.41 29.81 8.68
N ASP A 27 0.10 29.90 8.43
CA ASP A 27 -0.65 29.09 7.50
C ASP A 27 0.06 29.18 6.15
N THR A 28 1.13 28.40 6.03
CA THR A 28 1.79 28.08 4.78
C THR A 28 0.76 27.22 4.09
N SER A 29 -0.12 27.91 3.38
CA SER A 29 -0.95 27.38 2.30
C SER A 29 0.03 26.79 1.30
N SER A 30 0.53 25.61 1.65
CA SER A 30 1.20 24.68 0.81
C SER A 30 0.11 24.32 -0.17
N SER A 31 0.08 25.07 -1.27
CA SER A 31 -0.64 24.69 -2.46
C SER A 31 0.01 23.38 -2.89
N GLU A 32 -0.42 22.30 -2.24
CA GLU A 32 -0.36 20.97 -2.77
C GLU A 32 -1.13 21.09 -4.08
N VAL A 33 -0.41 21.43 -5.15
CA VAL A 33 -0.74 20.94 -6.48
C VAL A 33 -0.54 19.43 -6.36
N SER A 34 -1.48 18.79 -5.66
CA SER A 34 -1.84 17.43 -5.92
C SER A 34 -2.16 17.48 -7.41
N SER A 35 -1.19 17.08 -8.22
CA SER A 35 -1.49 16.52 -9.52
C SER A 35 -2.29 15.27 -9.18
N ASP A 36 -3.57 15.51 -8.87
CA ASP A 36 -4.63 14.56 -8.74
C ASP A 36 -4.90 14.16 -10.18
N ALA A 37 -3.88 13.54 -10.78
CA ALA A 37 -3.93 12.86 -12.05
C ALA A 37 -4.79 11.64 -11.75
N THR A 38 -6.09 11.93 -11.64
CA THR A 38 -7.16 10.96 -11.52
C THR A 38 -6.82 9.87 -12.50
N PRO A 39 -6.69 8.61 -12.04
CA PRO A 39 -6.28 7.52 -12.90
C PRO A 39 -7.16 7.58 -14.15
N PRO A 40 -6.58 7.48 -15.37
CA PRO A 40 -7.36 7.58 -16.59
C PRO A 40 -8.57 6.66 -16.49
N LYS A 41 -9.76 7.12 -16.94
CA LYS A 41 -11.02 6.36 -16.79
C LYS A 41 -10.89 4.90 -17.24
N ASP A 42 -10.08 4.66 -18.26
CA ASP A 42 -9.75 3.32 -18.76
C ASP A 42 -9.02 2.44 -17.72
N TYR A 43 -8.08 2.98 -16.96
CA TYR A 43 -7.41 2.23 -15.89
C TYR A 43 -8.40 1.75 -14.83
N TRP A 44 -9.26 2.66 -14.33
CA TRP A 44 -10.25 2.31 -13.31
C TRP A 44 -11.23 1.26 -13.82
N PHE A 45 -11.74 1.46 -15.04
CA PHE A 45 -12.71 0.55 -15.64
C PHE A 45 -12.11 -0.83 -15.96
N GLY A 46 -10.89 -0.84 -16.50
CA GLY A 46 -10.17 -2.08 -16.79
C GLY A 46 -9.86 -2.89 -15.54
N ARG A 47 -9.53 -2.23 -14.43
CA ARG A 47 -9.38 -2.90 -13.13
C ARG A 47 -10.67 -3.60 -12.69
N LYS A 48 -11.82 -2.91 -12.75
CA LYS A 48 -13.11 -3.49 -12.37
C LYS A 48 -13.51 -4.64 -13.28
N TYR A 49 -13.28 -4.50 -14.58
CA TYR A 49 -13.54 -5.56 -15.54
C TYR A 49 -12.65 -6.79 -15.30
N PHE A 50 -11.36 -6.58 -15.07
CA PHE A 50 -10.40 -7.64 -14.78
C PHE A 50 -10.75 -8.43 -13.51
N GLU A 51 -11.03 -7.73 -12.40
CA GLU A 51 -11.51 -8.33 -11.15
C GLU A 51 -12.77 -9.19 -11.41
N CYS A 52 -13.71 -8.69 -12.22
CA CYS A 52 -14.94 -9.42 -12.56
C CYS A 52 -14.66 -10.69 -13.38
N VAL A 53 -13.79 -10.63 -14.39
CA VAL A 53 -13.45 -11.80 -15.22
C VAL A 53 -12.75 -12.88 -14.40
N LEU A 54 -11.82 -12.51 -13.52
CA LEU A 54 -11.16 -13.46 -12.63
C LEU A 54 -12.13 -14.06 -11.62
N ALA A 55 -12.99 -13.24 -11.00
CA ALA A 55 -14.01 -13.73 -10.09
C ALA A 55 -14.96 -14.74 -10.77
N GLN A 56 -15.40 -14.46 -12.01
CA GLN A 56 -16.20 -15.42 -12.78
C GLN A 56 -15.47 -16.74 -13.01
N HIS A 57 -14.17 -16.70 -13.32
CA HIS A 57 -13.38 -17.90 -13.52
C HIS A 57 -13.22 -18.71 -12.23
N ILE A 58 -12.97 -18.05 -11.10
CA ILE A 58 -12.89 -18.70 -9.78
C ILE A 58 -14.22 -19.34 -9.40
N LEU A 59 -15.33 -18.62 -9.57
CA LEU A 59 -16.66 -19.13 -9.25
C LEU A 59 -17.03 -20.37 -10.09
N GLN A 60 -16.59 -20.44 -11.35
CA GLN A 60 -16.79 -21.62 -12.20
C GLN A 60 -16.01 -22.85 -11.72
N GLY A 61 -14.86 -22.67 -11.06
CA GLY A 61 -14.05 -23.75 -10.49
C GLY A 61 -14.36 -24.07 -9.03
N SER A 62 -15.03 -23.16 -8.31
CA SER A 62 -15.31 -23.27 -6.88
C SER A 62 -16.30 -24.39 -6.55
N ARG A 63 -16.12 -25.00 -5.39
CA ARG A 63 -17.07 -26.00 -4.85
C ARG A 63 -18.26 -25.30 -4.20
N LEU A 64 -19.42 -25.97 -4.18
CA LEU A 64 -20.67 -25.45 -3.59
C LEU A 64 -20.59 -25.00 -2.12
N HIS A 65 -19.53 -25.34 -1.39
CA HIS A 65 -19.36 -25.04 0.04
C HIS A 65 -18.19 -24.10 0.35
N GLU A 66 -17.61 -23.44 -0.65
CA GLU A 66 -16.60 -22.41 -0.41
C GLU A 66 -17.24 -21.17 0.22
N SER A 67 -16.63 -20.69 1.30
CA SER A 67 -17.04 -19.44 1.94
C SER A 67 -16.63 -18.23 1.09
N VAL A 68 -17.35 -17.11 1.23
CA VAL A 68 -17.03 -15.86 0.53
C VAL A 68 -15.58 -15.42 0.81
N ALA A 69 -15.10 -15.55 2.05
CA ALA A 69 -13.73 -15.22 2.42
C ALA A 69 -12.68 -16.08 1.68
N GLN A 70 -12.98 -17.35 1.41
CA GLN A 70 -12.09 -18.21 0.61
C GLN A 70 -12.06 -17.78 -0.85
N ILE A 71 -13.21 -17.38 -1.41
CA ILE A 71 -13.30 -16.87 -2.78
C ILE A 71 -12.54 -15.55 -2.91
N ASP A 72 -12.69 -14.63 -1.95
CA ASP A 72 -11.94 -13.36 -1.92
C ASP A 72 -10.43 -13.60 -1.82
N SER A 73 -9.99 -14.51 -0.94
CA SER A 73 -8.58 -14.89 -0.83
C SER A 73 -8.04 -15.50 -2.13
N GLN A 74 -8.83 -16.34 -2.82
CA GLN A 74 -8.46 -16.89 -4.13
C GLN A 74 -8.35 -15.78 -5.20
N LEU A 75 -9.25 -14.80 -5.17
CA LEU A 75 -9.23 -13.67 -6.10
C LEU A 75 -7.99 -12.80 -5.89
N GLU A 76 -7.66 -12.46 -4.64
CA GLU A 76 -6.45 -11.72 -4.31
C GLU A 76 -5.19 -12.47 -4.75
N GLY A 77 -5.12 -13.78 -4.48
CA GLY A 77 -4.02 -14.63 -4.93
C GLY A 77 -3.92 -14.71 -6.46
N ALA A 78 -5.04 -14.79 -7.16
CA ALA A 78 -5.09 -14.79 -8.62
C ALA A 78 -4.61 -13.46 -9.21
N ILE A 79 -5.01 -12.32 -8.63
CA ILE A 79 -4.54 -10.99 -9.05
C ILE A 79 -3.02 -10.87 -8.83
N GLN A 80 -2.50 -11.30 -7.69
CA GLN A 80 -1.06 -11.18 -7.39
C GLN A 80 -0.19 -12.08 -8.28
N SER A 81 -0.68 -13.28 -8.63
CA SER A 81 0.08 -14.26 -9.41
C SER A 81 -0.24 -14.25 -10.91
N PHE A 82 -1.03 -13.29 -11.39
CA PHE A 82 -1.37 -13.18 -12.80
C PHE A 82 -0.15 -12.80 -13.65
N PRO A 83 0.09 -13.46 -14.81
CA PRO A 83 1.29 -13.26 -15.62
C PRO A 83 1.19 -12.02 -16.54
N TYR A 84 1.14 -10.82 -15.94
CA TYR A 84 0.87 -9.56 -16.65
C TYR A 84 1.74 -9.32 -17.89
N VAL A 85 3.06 -9.53 -17.77
CA VAL A 85 4.02 -9.31 -18.88
C VAL A 85 3.75 -10.26 -20.05
N GLN A 86 3.49 -11.53 -19.76
CA GLN A 86 3.23 -12.54 -20.79
C GLN A 86 1.91 -12.27 -21.50
N SER A 87 0.84 -11.98 -20.73
CA SER A 87 -0.46 -11.66 -21.29
C SER A 87 -0.46 -10.37 -22.11
N LEU A 88 0.30 -9.33 -21.70
CA LEU A 88 0.48 -8.12 -22.50
C LEU A 88 1.21 -8.41 -23.82
N THR A 89 2.23 -9.27 -23.77
CA THR A 89 2.96 -9.69 -24.98
C THR A 89 2.04 -10.45 -25.95
N GLU A 90 1.15 -11.30 -25.42
CA GLU A 90 0.15 -12.02 -26.21
C GLU A 90 -0.91 -11.08 -26.81
N LEU A 91 -1.39 -10.08 -26.06
CA LEU A 91 -2.32 -9.08 -26.59
C LEU A 91 -1.68 -8.28 -27.74
N ARG A 92 -0.41 -7.90 -27.60
CA ARG A 92 0.33 -7.21 -28.67
C ARG A 92 0.48 -8.08 -29.92
N SER A 93 0.78 -9.37 -29.77
CA SER A 93 0.89 -10.27 -30.93
C SER A 93 -0.44 -10.46 -31.67
N GLN A 94 -1.56 -10.24 -30.99
CA GLN A 94 -2.91 -10.23 -31.56
C GLN A 94 -3.31 -8.87 -32.17
N GLY A 95 -2.40 -7.90 -32.21
CA GLY A 95 -2.62 -6.56 -32.78
C GLY A 95 -3.34 -5.60 -31.83
N LEU A 96 -3.48 -5.93 -30.54
CA LEU A 96 -3.91 -4.99 -29.52
C LEU A 96 -2.68 -4.25 -29.00
N GLU A 97 -2.23 -3.26 -29.76
CA GLU A 97 -1.20 -2.36 -29.27
C GLU A 97 -1.87 -1.33 -28.33
N PRO A 98 -1.51 -1.32 -27.04
CA PRO A 98 -2.09 -0.35 -26.14
C PRO A 98 -1.51 1.03 -26.45
N LEU A 99 -2.38 1.99 -26.80
CA LEU A 99 -2.05 3.41 -26.98
C LEU A 99 -1.63 3.99 -25.63
N LEU A 100 -0.38 3.77 -25.23
CA LEU A 100 0.07 4.15 -23.89
C LEU A 100 0.88 5.43 -23.90
N PRO A 101 0.66 6.30 -22.91
CA PRO A 101 1.67 7.26 -22.50
C PRO A 101 2.88 6.49 -21.97
N VAL A 102 4.08 6.95 -22.34
CA VAL A 102 5.36 6.45 -21.81
C VAL A 102 5.30 6.52 -20.27
N LEU A 103 5.17 5.37 -19.62
CA LEU A 103 5.14 5.25 -18.17
C LEU A 103 6.54 4.88 -17.70
N ASP A 104 7.20 5.84 -17.05
CA ASP A 104 8.54 5.68 -16.52
C ASP A 104 8.57 4.80 -15.25
N THR A 105 9.54 3.88 -15.22
CA THR A 105 10.36 3.46 -14.06
C THR A 105 9.87 2.42 -13.02
N ASP A 106 8.97 1.50 -13.36
CA ASP A 106 8.92 0.21 -12.62
C ASP A 106 8.44 -0.92 -13.55
N PRO A 107 9.30 -1.87 -13.94
CA PRO A 107 8.93 -2.91 -14.90
C PRO A 107 7.82 -3.84 -14.40
N GLU A 108 7.71 -4.09 -13.09
CA GLU A 108 6.69 -4.99 -12.54
C GLU A 108 5.36 -4.27 -12.29
N HIS A 109 5.39 -3.13 -11.59
CA HIS A 109 4.17 -2.34 -11.36
C HIS A 109 3.63 -1.69 -12.64
N GLY A 110 4.53 -1.40 -13.58
CA GLY A 110 4.21 -0.90 -14.90
C GLY A 110 3.33 -1.89 -15.66
N ALA A 111 3.67 -3.18 -15.65
CA ALA A 111 2.91 -4.21 -16.37
C ALA A 111 1.46 -4.34 -15.88
N TYR A 112 1.23 -4.34 -14.56
CA TYR A 112 -0.14 -4.34 -14.01
C TYR A 112 -0.93 -3.12 -14.49
N ARG A 113 -0.36 -1.91 -14.34
CA ARG A 113 -1.01 -0.66 -14.77
C ARG A 113 -1.33 -0.66 -16.25
N LEU A 114 -0.37 -1.09 -17.07
CA LEU A 114 -0.51 -1.21 -18.51
C LEU A 114 -1.66 -2.12 -18.90
N MET A 115 -1.73 -3.28 -18.25
CA MET A 115 -2.77 -4.26 -18.48
C MET A 115 -4.14 -3.67 -18.16
N MET A 116 -4.29 -3.02 -17.00
CA MET A 116 -5.58 -2.42 -16.62
C MET A 116 -6.00 -1.33 -17.61
N PHE A 117 -5.08 -0.48 -18.06
CA PHE A 117 -5.38 0.52 -19.08
C PHE A 117 -5.80 -0.11 -20.41
N CYS A 118 -5.06 -1.12 -20.87
CA CYS A 118 -5.36 -1.85 -22.10
C CYS A 118 -6.75 -2.51 -22.05
N ILE A 119 -7.06 -3.22 -20.95
CA ILE A 119 -8.36 -3.84 -20.73
C ILE A 119 -9.46 -2.78 -20.81
N GLY A 120 -9.32 -1.66 -20.09
CA GLY A 120 -10.34 -0.61 -20.11
C GLY A 120 -10.57 -0.01 -21.49
N ALA A 121 -9.49 0.32 -22.20
CA ALA A 121 -9.55 0.88 -23.54
C ALA A 121 -10.22 -0.08 -24.53
N VAL A 122 -9.88 -1.38 -24.49
CA VAL A 122 -10.45 -2.42 -25.36
C VAL A 122 -11.92 -2.70 -25.03
N VAL A 123 -12.28 -2.77 -23.75
CA VAL A 123 -13.68 -3.02 -23.37
C VAL A 123 -14.55 -1.83 -23.78
N ARG A 124 -14.07 -0.60 -23.60
CA ARG A 124 -14.82 0.62 -23.91
C ARG A 124 -14.93 0.89 -25.42
N ASN A 125 -13.80 0.87 -26.12
CA ASN A 125 -13.70 1.33 -27.52
C ASN A 125 -13.37 0.23 -28.52
N GLY A 126 -12.95 -0.95 -28.05
CA GLY A 126 -12.49 -2.02 -28.93
C GLY A 126 -13.62 -2.70 -29.70
N ASP A 127 -13.27 -3.20 -30.88
CA ASP A 127 -14.17 -3.96 -31.73
C ASP A 127 -14.46 -5.37 -31.16
N ARG A 128 -15.36 -6.11 -31.82
CA ARG A 128 -15.75 -7.46 -31.39
C ARG A 128 -14.58 -8.45 -31.39
N LYS A 129 -13.65 -8.32 -32.34
CA LYS A 129 -12.49 -9.20 -32.49
C LYS A 129 -11.48 -8.95 -31.37
N GLN A 130 -11.20 -7.69 -31.07
CA GLN A 130 -10.34 -7.24 -29.97
C GLN A 130 -10.89 -7.68 -28.61
N LYS A 131 -12.20 -7.55 -28.38
CA LYS A 131 -12.85 -8.03 -27.15
C LYS A 131 -12.76 -9.56 -27.00
N ALA A 132 -12.94 -10.29 -28.09
CA ALA A 132 -12.80 -11.75 -28.09
C ALA A 132 -11.36 -12.20 -27.81
N ALA A 133 -10.38 -11.55 -28.46
CA ALA A 133 -8.95 -11.72 -28.22
C ALA A 133 -8.61 -11.47 -26.74
N LEU A 134 -9.06 -10.35 -26.19
CA LEU A 134 -8.85 -10.01 -24.78
C LEU A 134 -9.39 -11.09 -23.84
N LEU A 135 -10.66 -11.51 -24.04
CA LEU A 135 -11.26 -12.54 -23.21
C LEU A 135 -10.54 -13.90 -23.33
N SER A 136 -10.02 -14.22 -24.51
CA SER A 136 -9.20 -15.42 -24.70
C SER A 136 -7.97 -15.38 -23.80
N VAL A 137 -7.21 -14.28 -23.84
CA VAL A 137 -6.00 -14.12 -23.00
C VAL A 137 -6.33 -14.17 -21.52
N LEU A 138 -7.36 -13.45 -21.07
CA LEU A 138 -7.73 -13.41 -19.65
C LEU A 138 -8.20 -14.79 -19.12
N ARG A 139 -8.87 -15.59 -19.96
CA ARG A 139 -9.39 -16.92 -19.57
C ARG A 139 -8.37 -18.05 -19.69
N GLN A 140 -7.25 -17.83 -20.39
CA GLN A 140 -6.16 -18.80 -20.44
C GLN A 140 -5.41 -18.93 -19.11
N TYR A 141 -5.55 -17.94 -18.23
CA TYR A 141 -4.98 -18.01 -16.89
C TYR A 141 -5.58 -19.16 -16.10
N LYS A 142 -4.75 -20.16 -15.79
CA LYS A 142 -5.11 -21.25 -14.90
C LYS A 142 -4.75 -20.82 -13.49
N VAL A 143 -5.77 -20.58 -12.67
CA VAL A 143 -5.59 -20.46 -11.22
C VAL A 143 -4.89 -21.73 -10.76
N LYS A 144 -3.65 -21.60 -10.29
CA LYS A 144 -2.99 -22.72 -9.62
C LYS A 144 -3.87 -23.02 -8.40
N PRO A 145 -4.40 -24.25 -8.25
CA PRO A 145 -5.14 -24.59 -7.05
C PRO A 145 -4.20 -24.31 -5.90
N ASP A 146 -4.60 -23.37 -5.05
CA ASP A 146 -3.83 -23.01 -3.88
C ASP A 146 -3.65 -24.31 -3.14
N ARG A 147 -2.41 -24.84 -3.12
CA ARG A 147 -2.17 -26.09 -2.41
C ARG A 147 -2.64 -25.78 -1.01
N PRO A 148 -3.64 -26.51 -0.47
CA PRO A 148 -4.16 -26.22 0.85
C PRO A 148 -2.94 -26.16 1.73
N SER A 149 -2.64 -24.97 2.23
CA SER A 149 -1.48 -24.71 3.05
C SER A 149 -1.50 -25.83 4.07
N SER A 150 -0.57 -26.78 3.94
CA SER A 150 -0.43 -27.89 4.87
C SER A 150 0.22 -27.30 6.10
N PHE A 151 -0.44 -26.32 6.69
CA PHE A 151 -0.08 -25.67 7.91
C PHE A 151 -0.54 -26.62 9.01
N TRP A 152 0.33 -27.60 9.27
CA TRP A 152 0.38 -28.38 10.50
C TRP A 152 -0.89 -29.18 10.82
N SER A 153 -0.95 -30.41 10.30
CA SER A 153 -1.51 -31.49 11.10
C SER A 153 -0.43 -31.91 12.11
N PRO A 154 -0.60 -31.69 13.43
CA PRO A 154 0.25 -32.35 14.41
C PRO A 154 -0.15 -33.83 14.38
N ALA A 155 0.66 -34.65 13.71
CA ALA A 155 0.60 -36.09 13.91
C ALA A 155 0.86 -36.34 15.39
N GLY A 156 -0.14 -36.89 16.06
CA GLY A 156 -0.08 -37.21 17.48
C GLY A 156 1.05 -38.16 17.79
N ASN A 157 1.83 -37.82 18.82
CA ASN A 157 2.49 -38.79 19.65
C ASN A 157 1.79 -38.78 21.01
N ALA A 158 0.73 -39.56 21.12
CA ALA A 158 0.23 -40.01 22.40
C ALA A 158 1.21 -41.06 22.94
N ARG A 159 1.92 -40.72 24.03
CA ARG A 159 2.38 -41.72 25.00
C ARG A 159 2.44 -41.09 26.39
N GLU A 160 1.67 -41.71 27.28
CA GLU A 160 1.59 -41.46 28.72
C GLU A 160 2.97 -41.54 29.39
N GLY A 161 3.15 -40.71 30.43
CA GLY A 161 4.33 -40.75 31.28
C GLY A 161 4.21 -39.79 32.46
N VAL A 162 3.68 -40.32 33.56
CA VAL A 162 3.69 -39.75 34.91
C VAL A 162 5.06 -39.15 35.27
N SER A 163 5.08 -37.97 35.88
CA SER A 163 5.77 -37.66 37.15
C SER A 163 6.12 -36.17 37.23
N GLY A 164 5.75 -35.56 38.35
CA GLY A 164 5.85 -34.13 38.57
C GLY A 164 7.28 -33.60 38.67
N ARG A 165 7.38 -32.27 38.54
CA ARG A 165 8.37 -31.43 39.24
C ARG A 165 7.94 -29.98 39.08
N LYS A 166 7.83 -29.31 40.23
CA LYS A 166 7.74 -27.86 40.35
C LYS A 166 9.06 -27.29 39.82
N HIS A 167 9.03 -26.47 38.78
CA HIS A 167 10.08 -25.50 38.52
C HIS A 167 9.47 -24.24 37.90
N ALA A 168 9.68 -23.14 38.62
CA ALA A 168 9.54 -21.80 38.11
C ALA A 168 10.53 -21.61 36.94
N HIS A 169 10.02 -21.28 35.76
CA HIS A 169 10.75 -20.68 34.65
C HIS A 169 9.85 -19.57 34.13
N LYS A 170 10.16 -18.33 34.49
CA LYS A 170 10.93 -17.40 33.65
C LYS A 170 10.11 -17.06 32.41
N MET A 171 9.37 -15.96 32.56
CA MET A 171 8.74 -15.19 31.50
C MET A 171 9.79 -14.89 30.42
N GLU A 172 9.83 -15.70 29.37
CA GLU A 172 10.51 -15.34 28.14
C GLU A 172 9.70 -14.22 27.52
N GLN A 173 10.21 -13.00 27.73
CA GLN A 173 9.92 -11.85 26.90
C GLN A 173 10.13 -12.29 25.45
N PHE A 174 9.04 -12.35 24.68
CA PHE A 174 9.11 -12.15 23.25
C PHE A 174 9.78 -10.79 23.06
N VAL A 175 11.07 -10.81 22.75
CA VAL A 175 11.79 -9.62 22.32
C VAL A 175 11.26 -9.31 20.94
N ASP A 176 10.44 -8.28 20.88
CA ASP A 176 9.95 -7.67 19.67
C ASP A 176 11.13 -7.03 18.92
N ASP A 177 11.77 -7.83 18.04
CA ASP A 177 12.88 -7.41 17.17
C ASP A 177 12.51 -6.26 16.22
N THR A 178 11.27 -5.76 16.21
CA THR A 178 10.88 -4.62 15.37
C THR A 178 11.23 -3.25 15.94
N ASN A 179 11.55 -3.13 17.23
CA ASN A 179 11.87 -1.82 17.82
C ASN A 179 13.32 -1.36 17.57
N VAL A 180 14.27 -2.28 17.38
CA VAL A 180 15.69 -1.95 17.19
C VAL A 180 15.96 -1.32 15.82
N THR A 181 15.23 -1.70 14.79
CA THR A 181 15.38 -1.14 13.42
C THR A 181 14.70 0.23 13.25
N THR A 182 13.61 0.50 13.97
CA THR A 182 12.89 1.78 13.80
C THR A 182 13.63 2.99 14.34
N LEU A 183 14.39 2.83 15.42
CA LEU A 183 15.23 3.90 15.99
C LEU A 183 16.40 4.22 15.06
N ASP A 184 16.99 3.19 14.45
CA ASP A 184 18.11 3.32 13.53
C ASP A 184 17.72 3.94 12.17
N LEU A 185 16.46 3.78 11.77
CA LEU A 185 15.94 4.38 10.54
C LEU A 185 15.54 5.86 10.71
N GLY A 186 15.22 6.30 11.94
CA GLY A 186 14.79 7.67 12.21
C GLY A 186 15.89 8.71 11.97
N ARG A 187 17.16 8.36 12.26
CA ARG A 187 18.32 9.26 12.05
C ARG A 187 18.50 9.69 10.61
N TYR A 188 18.23 8.82 9.63
CA TYR A 188 18.34 9.16 8.21
C TYR A 188 17.33 10.24 7.81
N ALA A 189 16.10 10.20 8.35
CA ALA A 189 15.12 11.25 8.07
C ALA A 189 15.55 12.61 8.66
N THR A 190 16.18 12.61 9.84
CA THR A 190 16.75 13.82 10.44
C THR A 190 17.95 14.33 9.64
N ALA A 191 18.90 13.45 9.30
CA ALA A 191 20.09 13.79 8.51
C ALA A 191 19.73 14.34 7.13
N LEU A 192 18.76 13.73 6.44
CA LEU A 192 18.28 14.21 5.15
C LEU A 192 17.64 15.61 5.25
N LYS A 193 16.90 15.87 6.34
CA LYS A 193 16.32 17.19 6.60
C LYS A 193 17.42 18.23 6.86
N GLU A 194 18.38 17.93 7.74
CA GLU A 194 19.51 18.83 8.04
C GLU A 194 20.35 19.13 6.80
N TYR A 195 20.57 18.11 5.97
CA TYR A 195 21.25 18.27 4.69
C TYR A 195 20.47 19.20 3.75
N GLY A 196 19.14 19.03 3.64
CA GLY A 196 18.28 19.93 2.86
C GLY A 196 18.31 21.37 3.37
N ASP A 197 18.20 21.56 4.68
CA ASP A 197 18.28 22.87 5.35
C ASP A 197 19.63 23.56 5.04
N LYS A 198 20.73 22.80 4.95
CA LYS A 198 22.07 23.31 4.62
C LYS A 198 22.26 23.68 3.14
N HIS A 199 21.55 23.02 2.24
CA HIS A 199 21.67 23.19 0.78
C HIS A 199 20.46 23.92 0.16
N GLU A 200 19.64 24.58 0.98
CA GLU A 200 18.48 25.39 0.56
C GLU A 200 17.43 24.60 -0.25
N PHE A 201 17.22 23.32 0.05
CA PHE A 201 16.12 22.54 -0.53
C PHE A 201 15.33 21.77 0.53
N VAL A 202 14.07 21.46 0.23
CA VAL A 202 13.17 20.73 1.14
C VAL A 202 12.83 19.36 0.54
N PRO A 203 13.22 18.24 1.18
CA PRO A 203 12.83 16.90 0.75
C PRO A 203 11.30 16.77 0.70
N THR A 204 10.75 16.36 -0.44
CA THR A 204 9.30 16.19 -0.61
C THR A 204 8.92 14.71 -0.50
N TYR A 205 7.98 14.37 0.38
CA TYR A 205 7.55 12.98 0.59
C TYR A 205 6.14 12.72 0.04
N HIS A 206 6.00 11.68 -0.78
CA HIS A 206 4.71 11.17 -1.23
C HIS A 206 4.51 9.73 -0.74
N VAL A 207 3.44 9.46 0.03
CA VAL A 207 3.18 8.13 0.59
C VAL A 207 1.89 7.55 0.03
N MET A 208 1.98 6.34 -0.51
CA MET A 208 0.85 5.58 -1.06
C MET A 208 0.64 4.27 -0.31
N GLU A 209 -0.62 3.86 -0.17
CA GLU A 209 -1.01 2.55 0.34
C GLU A 209 -1.01 1.52 -0.79
N MET A 210 -0.21 0.48 -0.65
CA MET A 210 -0.03 -0.58 -1.66
C MET A 210 -0.97 -1.77 -1.41
N CYS A 211 -1.16 -2.14 -0.14
CA CYS A 211 -2.02 -3.24 0.28
C CYS A 211 -2.65 -2.93 1.65
N ARG A 212 -3.88 -3.41 1.86
CA ARG A 212 -4.61 -3.28 3.14
C ARG A 212 -4.32 -4.42 4.10
N VAL A 213 -4.19 -5.64 3.60
CA VAL A 213 -4.06 -6.86 4.42
C VAL A 213 -3.06 -7.82 3.75
N PRO A 214 -1.84 -7.99 4.30
CA PRO A 214 -1.26 -7.18 5.36
C PRO A 214 -0.95 -5.75 4.86
N PRO A 215 -1.00 -4.74 5.76
CA PRO A 215 -0.77 -3.35 5.38
C PRO A 215 0.63 -3.17 4.80
N ARG A 216 0.71 -2.55 3.62
CA ARG A 216 1.96 -2.16 2.97
C ARG A 216 1.86 -0.74 2.42
N PHE A 217 2.89 0.04 2.66
CA PHE A 217 2.99 1.42 2.21
C PHE A 217 4.28 1.61 1.42
N ARG A 218 4.20 2.45 0.39
CA ARG A 218 5.34 2.92 -0.40
C ARG A 218 5.48 4.42 -0.14
N ALA A 219 6.67 4.87 0.25
CA ALA A 219 7.01 6.28 0.29
C ALA A 219 8.00 6.59 -0.83
N ILE A 220 7.82 7.74 -1.45
CA ILE A 220 8.71 8.31 -2.45
C ILE A 220 9.23 9.61 -1.86
N VAL A 221 10.54 9.81 -1.81
CA VAL A 221 11.15 11.09 -1.43
C VAL A 221 11.85 11.70 -2.63
N THR A 222 11.60 12.97 -2.89
CA THR A 222 12.25 13.74 -3.95
C THR A 222 13.22 14.75 -3.32
N VAL A 223 14.48 14.68 -3.74
CA VAL A 223 15.60 15.48 -3.24
C VAL A 223 16.41 15.95 -4.43
N ASP A 224 16.50 17.27 -4.64
CA ASP A 224 17.24 17.88 -5.74
C ASP A 224 16.94 17.24 -7.12
N GLY A 225 15.66 17.00 -7.40
CA GLY A 225 15.20 16.33 -8.63
C GLY A 225 15.42 14.80 -8.68
N SER A 226 16.19 14.23 -7.76
CA SER A 226 16.38 12.79 -7.60
C SER A 226 15.24 12.17 -6.78
N VAL A 227 14.92 10.90 -7.05
CA VAL A 227 13.76 10.21 -6.48
C VAL A 227 14.18 8.90 -5.84
N TYR A 228 13.82 8.72 -4.57
CA TYR A 228 14.15 7.53 -3.78
C TYR A 228 12.88 6.89 -3.23
N VAL A 229 12.89 5.57 -3.06
CA VAL A 229 11.69 4.79 -2.74
C VAL A 229 11.94 3.89 -1.55
N GLY A 230 11.04 3.96 -0.56
CA GLY A 230 11.01 3.05 0.59
C GLY A 230 9.68 2.31 0.68
N THR A 231 9.70 1.04 1.10
CA THR A 231 8.47 0.27 1.36
C THR A 231 8.48 -0.34 2.75
N ALA A 232 7.34 -0.31 3.44
CA ALA A 232 7.24 -0.85 4.79
C ALA A 232 5.80 -1.19 5.20
N LYS A 233 5.64 -1.76 6.40
CA LYS A 233 4.33 -2.10 7.01
C LYS A 233 3.58 -0.87 7.53
N THR A 234 4.29 0.24 7.77
CA THR A 234 3.71 1.50 8.25
C THR A 234 4.15 2.67 7.38
N LYS A 235 3.32 3.70 7.27
CA LYS A 235 3.64 4.94 6.53
C LYS A 235 4.95 5.58 7.04
N LYS A 236 5.14 5.59 8.37
CA LYS A 236 6.33 6.15 9.03
C LYS A 236 7.60 5.39 8.63
N GLN A 237 7.61 4.06 8.75
CA GLN A 237 8.75 3.25 8.33
C GLN A 237 9.05 3.39 6.84
N ALA A 238 8.03 3.47 5.98
CA ALA A 238 8.24 3.62 4.55
C ALA A 238 8.96 4.95 4.24
N ARG A 239 8.58 6.05 4.92
CA ARG A 239 9.29 7.34 4.81
C ARG A 239 10.73 7.25 5.28
N HIS A 240 10.99 6.61 6.43
CA HIS A 240 12.34 6.47 6.93
C HIS A 240 13.21 5.63 6.00
N GLU A 241 12.66 4.57 5.39
CA GLU A 241 13.40 3.78 4.40
C GLU A 241 13.70 4.58 3.13
N ALA A 242 12.73 5.37 2.65
CA ALA A 242 12.98 6.26 1.51
C ALA A 242 14.09 7.28 1.83
N ALA A 243 14.13 7.80 3.07
CA ALA A 243 15.18 8.69 3.52
C ALA A 243 16.54 7.99 3.66
N ARG A 244 16.58 6.73 4.14
CA ARG A 244 17.80 5.94 4.20
C ARG A 244 18.41 5.75 2.81
N GLU A 245 17.60 5.36 1.83
CA GLU A 245 18.06 5.21 0.44
C GLU A 245 18.60 6.52 -0.12
N ALA A 246 17.93 7.65 0.14
CA ALA A 246 18.42 8.96 -0.26
C ALA A 246 19.78 9.31 0.40
N CYS A 247 19.92 9.12 1.71
CA CYS A 247 21.17 9.38 2.41
C CYS A 247 22.32 8.51 1.92
N LEU A 248 22.07 7.22 1.63
CA LEU A 248 23.10 6.31 1.14
C LEU A 248 23.59 6.71 -0.26
N GLU A 249 22.70 7.07 -1.17
CA GLU A 249 23.08 7.47 -2.53
C GLU A 249 23.76 8.84 -2.58
N MET A 250 23.34 9.75 -1.69
CA MET A 250 23.91 11.11 -1.59
C MET A 250 25.13 11.20 -0.67
N GLU A 251 25.59 10.07 -0.13
CA GLU A 251 26.72 9.98 0.83
C GLU A 251 26.55 10.90 2.05
N ILE A 252 25.33 10.99 2.60
CA ILE A 252 25.00 11.79 3.79
C ILE A 252 25.21 10.93 5.05
N ASP A 253 26.10 11.39 5.94
CA ASP A 253 26.32 10.77 7.25
C ASP A 253 25.13 10.99 8.19
N ALA A 254 24.60 9.90 8.78
CA ALA A 254 23.40 9.88 9.61
C ALA A 254 23.62 9.37 11.05
#